data_AF-A0A5Q3S104-F1
#
_entry.id   AF-A0A5Q3S104-F1
#
_cell.length_a   1.000
_cell.length_b   1.000
_cell.length_c   1.000
_cell.angle_alpha   90.00
_cell.angle_beta   90.00
_cell.angle_gamma   90.00
#
_symmetry.space_group_name_H-M   'P 1'
#
loop_
_entity.id
_entity.type
_entity.pdbx_description
1 polymer ?
#
loop_
_entity_poly.entity_id
_entity_poly.type
_entity_poly.pdbx_seq_one_letter_code
_entity_poly.pdbx_strand_id
1 'polypeptide(L)'
;MDSQAAIDYAAKHFPNQPIRDFGRLIGFRYHNNPSAWRWVIIEQVYADYAEGYCLLRHAQCNNQAQARRKFWFDHIVSDIILIDGHDLTCRQYYESFVTKYYPKRHFGYQMIDGLRINKGKPQVYFTGFPAAEKKVLEAIANNNGFWVTAGMTEQMAYLVCGPRAGAKKIQKAQEMDTIITDKDGFMTLLDSGEIIRI
;
A
#
# COMPACT_ATOMS: atom_id res chain seq x y z
N MET A 1 -18.59 9.14 20.43
CA MET A 1 -19.16 7.83 20.10
C MET A 1 -18.18 6.80 20.58
N ASP A 2 -18.63 5.89 21.45
CA ASP A 2 -17.88 4.70 21.87
C ASP A 2 -18.01 3.57 20.83
N SER A 3 -17.40 2.40 21.11
CA SER A 3 -17.38 1.25 20.21
C SER A 3 -18.77 0.68 19.95
N GLN A 4 -19.60 0.52 20.97
CA GLN A 4 -20.94 -0.06 20.81
C GLN A 4 -21.84 0.86 19.98
N ALA A 5 -21.83 2.16 20.27
CA ALA A 5 -22.56 3.14 19.50
C ALA A 5 -22.08 3.21 18.04
N ALA A 6 -20.78 2.98 17.78
CA ALA A 6 -20.24 2.89 16.43
C ALA A 6 -20.72 1.65 15.68
N ILE A 7 -20.74 0.50 16.34
CA ILE A 7 -21.25 -0.76 15.78
C ILE A 7 -22.73 -0.61 15.40
N ASP A 8 -23.55 -0.09 16.32
CA ASP A 8 -24.99 0.07 16.10
C ASP A 8 -25.28 1.08 14.97
N TYR A 9 -24.53 2.19 14.95
CA TYR A 9 -24.62 3.18 13.89
C TYR A 9 -24.24 2.59 12.53
N ALA A 10 -23.11 1.88 12.47
CA ALA A 10 -22.62 1.26 11.24
C ALA A 10 -23.60 0.19 10.74
N ALA A 11 -24.15 -0.65 11.62
CA ALA A 11 -25.12 -1.68 11.26
C ALA A 11 -26.39 -1.08 10.65
N LYS A 12 -26.86 0.04 11.19
CA LYS A 12 -28.06 0.74 10.70
C LYS A 12 -27.83 1.46 9.37
N HIS A 13 -26.71 2.15 9.22
CA HIS A 13 -26.48 3.08 8.11
C HIS A 13 -25.61 2.51 6.99
N PHE A 14 -24.90 1.40 7.22
CA PHE A 14 -24.04 0.72 6.26
C PHE A 14 -24.27 -0.81 6.28
N PRO A 15 -25.52 -1.28 6.09
CA PRO A 15 -25.88 -2.69 6.31
C PRO A 15 -25.17 -3.69 5.39
N ASN A 16 -24.65 -3.22 4.23
CA ASN A 16 -23.94 -4.05 3.27
C ASN A 16 -22.42 -4.11 3.50
N GLN A 17 -21.89 -3.34 4.45
CA GLN A 17 -20.47 -3.34 4.75
C GLN A 17 -20.13 -4.46 5.75
N PRO A 18 -18.99 -5.15 5.61
CA PRO A 18 -18.61 -6.24 6.51
C PRO A 18 -18.08 -5.69 7.84
N ILE A 19 -18.89 -4.97 8.61
CA ILE A 19 -18.40 -4.22 9.77
C ILE A 19 -17.91 -5.10 10.93
N ARG A 20 -18.30 -6.38 10.97
CA ARG A 20 -17.90 -7.35 12.00
C ARG A 20 -16.61 -8.10 11.64
N ASP A 21 -16.15 -7.94 10.42
CA ASP A 21 -14.91 -8.52 9.97
C ASP A 21 -13.72 -7.79 10.60
N PHE A 22 -12.66 -8.55 10.93
CA PHE A 22 -11.41 -7.98 11.46
C PHE A 22 -10.98 -6.72 10.71
N GLY A 23 -10.75 -5.64 11.45
CA GLY A 23 -10.22 -4.38 10.91
C GLY A 23 -11.17 -3.63 9.97
N ARG A 24 -12.43 -4.05 9.82
CA ARG A 24 -13.39 -3.35 8.95
C ARG A 24 -14.10 -2.20 9.65
N LEU A 25 -14.26 -2.23 10.96
CA LEU A 25 -14.68 -1.07 11.75
C LEU A 25 -13.59 -0.80 12.78
N ILE A 26 -13.02 0.40 12.75
CA ILE A 26 -11.91 0.76 13.64
C ILE A 26 -12.13 2.15 14.24
N GLY A 27 -11.54 2.37 15.41
CA GLY A 27 -11.50 3.65 16.13
C GLY A 27 -10.08 4.18 16.25
N PHE A 28 -9.87 5.50 16.07
CA PHE A 28 -8.59 6.16 16.35
C PHE A 28 -8.77 7.66 16.65
N ARG A 29 -7.70 8.36 17.01
CA ARG A 29 -7.67 9.82 17.26
C ARG A 29 -6.63 10.51 16.38
N TYR A 30 -6.93 11.75 15.97
CA TYR A 30 -6.01 12.57 15.16
C TYR A 30 -5.22 13.57 16.01
N HIS A 31 -4.03 13.94 15.54
CA HIS A 31 -3.18 14.98 16.17
C HIS A 31 -3.89 16.33 16.33
N ASN A 32 -4.72 16.72 15.36
CA ASN A 32 -5.42 18.00 15.35
C ASN A 32 -6.71 18.00 16.20
N ASN A 33 -7.15 16.84 16.68
CA ASN A 33 -8.34 16.70 17.52
C ASN A 33 -8.24 15.42 18.38
N PRO A 34 -7.33 15.39 19.37
CA PRO A 34 -7.04 14.19 20.15
C PRO A 34 -8.18 13.80 21.11
N SER A 35 -9.10 14.72 21.40
CA SER A 35 -10.22 14.49 22.32
C SER A 35 -11.36 13.69 21.70
N ALA A 36 -11.40 13.54 20.37
CA ALA A 36 -12.54 12.98 19.68
C ALA A 36 -12.16 11.72 18.88
N TRP A 37 -12.70 10.57 19.31
CA TRP A 37 -12.64 9.33 18.55
C TRP A 37 -13.21 9.51 17.13
N ARG A 38 -12.54 8.90 16.17
CA ARG A 38 -12.99 8.72 14.79
C ARG A 38 -13.24 7.24 14.59
N TRP A 39 -14.51 6.88 14.44
CA TRP A 39 -14.92 5.56 14.03
C TRP A 39 -15.12 5.53 12.53
N VAL A 40 -14.50 4.56 11.87
CA VAL A 40 -14.48 4.46 10.42
C VAL A 40 -14.70 3.03 9.96
N ILE A 41 -15.43 2.87 8.85
CA ILE A 41 -15.56 1.58 8.16
C ILE A 41 -14.49 1.53 7.07
N ILE A 42 -13.57 0.57 7.12
CA ILE A 42 -12.46 0.45 6.19
C ILE A 42 -12.81 -0.43 4.99
N GLU A 43 -12.59 0.13 3.80
CA GLU A 43 -12.72 -0.56 2.52
C GLU A 43 -11.39 -1.13 2.04
N GLN A 44 -10.32 -0.32 2.10
CA GLN A 44 -8.98 -0.67 1.63
C GLN A 44 -7.92 -0.06 2.56
N VAL A 45 -6.76 -0.72 2.63
CA VAL A 45 -5.62 -0.30 3.45
C VAL A 45 -4.38 -0.27 2.58
N TYR A 46 -3.71 0.88 2.56
CA TYR A 46 -2.43 1.14 1.91
C TYR A 46 -1.35 1.32 2.99
N ALA A 47 -0.10 1.47 2.58
CA ALA A 47 1.03 1.52 3.52
C ALA A 47 1.02 2.78 4.41
N ASP A 48 0.45 3.86 3.89
CA ASP A 48 0.47 5.23 4.40
C ASP A 48 -0.92 5.74 4.83
N TYR A 49 -1.99 5.18 4.28
CA TYR A 49 -3.36 5.52 4.64
C TYR A 49 -4.34 4.35 4.49
N ALA A 50 -5.51 4.49 5.10
CA ALA A 50 -6.67 3.65 4.81
C ALA A 50 -7.78 4.45 4.13
N GLU A 51 -8.59 3.78 3.29
CA GLU A 51 -9.80 4.35 2.69
C GLU A 51 -11.04 3.73 3.31
N GLY A 52 -12.05 4.57 3.52
CA GLY A 52 -13.27 4.11 4.13
C GLY A 52 -14.26 5.23 4.42
N TYR A 53 -15.28 4.91 5.19
CA TYR A 53 -16.36 5.82 5.56
C TYR A 53 -16.17 6.33 6.99
N CYS A 54 -16.15 7.65 7.16
CA CYS A 54 -16.16 8.26 8.49
C CYS A 54 -17.58 8.33 9.04
N LEU A 55 -17.87 7.63 10.13
CA LEU A 55 -19.22 7.60 10.72
C LEU A 55 -19.68 8.97 11.21
N LEU A 56 -18.77 9.74 11.80
CA LEU A 56 -19.06 11.11 12.23
C LEU A 56 -19.42 12.00 11.03
N ARG A 57 -18.69 11.88 9.92
CA ARG A 57 -18.99 12.64 8.70
C ARG A 57 -20.34 12.22 8.14
N HIS A 58 -20.62 10.92 8.09
CA HIS A 58 -21.92 10.41 7.66
C HIS A 58 -23.05 10.95 8.53
N ALA A 59 -22.90 10.99 9.86
CA ALA A 59 -23.91 11.54 10.75
C ALA A 59 -24.20 13.03 10.49
N GLN A 60 -23.21 13.79 10.03
CA GLN A 60 -23.35 15.22 9.73
C GLN A 60 -24.03 15.48 8.38
N CYS A 61 -23.74 14.67 7.35
CA CYS A 61 -24.23 14.92 6.00
C CYS A 61 -25.33 13.97 5.53
N ASN A 62 -25.58 12.88 6.27
CA ASN A 62 -26.47 11.77 5.90
C ASN A 62 -26.25 11.25 4.47
N ASN A 63 -24.98 11.20 4.04
CA ASN A 63 -24.59 10.80 2.69
C ASN A 63 -23.30 9.97 2.72
N GLN A 64 -23.39 8.70 2.29
CA GLN A 64 -22.27 7.76 2.30
C GLN A 64 -21.13 8.19 1.38
N ALA A 65 -21.42 8.69 0.18
CA ALA A 65 -20.40 9.14 -0.77
C ALA A 65 -19.59 10.32 -0.20
N GLN A 66 -20.25 11.28 0.47
CA GLN A 66 -19.57 12.39 1.13
C GLN A 66 -18.85 12.00 2.43
N ALA A 67 -19.17 10.82 2.99
CA ALA A 67 -18.52 10.28 4.17
C ALA A 67 -17.24 9.49 3.84
N ARG A 68 -17.04 9.10 2.58
CA ARG A 68 -15.86 8.37 2.09
C ARG A 68 -14.62 9.25 2.08
N ARG A 69 -13.52 8.80 2.69
CA ARG A 69 -12.30 9.58 2.93
C ARG A 69 -11.04 8.70 2.97
N LYS A 70 -9.89 9.37 2.83
CA LYS A 70 -8.56 8.84 3.18
C LYS A 70 -8.24 9.19 4.63
N PHE A 71 -7.70 8.23 5.38
CA PHE A 71 -7.26 8.37 6.77
C PHE A 71 -5.76 8.06 6.82
N TRP A 72 -4.95 9.12 6.81
CA TRP A 72 -3.49 9.02 6.80
C TRP A 72 -2.97 8.58 8.16
N PHE A 73 -2.08 7.60 8.18
CA PHE A 73 -1.59 6.97 9.41
C PHE A 73 -0.67 7.86 10.22
N ASP A 74 0.06 8.78 9.58
CA ASP A 74 0.91 9.78 10.23
C ASP A 74 0.11 10.84 11.01
N HIS A 75 -1.16 11.04 10.66
CA HIS A 75 -2.06 11.93 11.41
C HIS A 75 -2.67 11.27 12.65
N ILE A 76 -2.61 9.93 12.75
CA ILE A 76 -3.18 9.16 13.85
C ILE A 76 -2.19 9.14 15.02
N VAL A 77 -2.66 9.56 16.20
CA VAL A 77 -1.82 9.69 17.42
C VAL A 77 -2.13 8.64 18.49
N SER A 78 -3.21 7.90 18.33
CA SER A 78 -3.54 6.76 19.19
C SER A 78 -3.20 5.46 18.48
N ASP A 79 -3.23 4.36 19.21
CA ASP A 79 -3.42 3.06 18.57
C ASP A 79 -4.80 3.00 17.88
N ILE A 80 -4.89 2.09 16.92
CA ILE A 80 -6.12 1.70 16.23
C ILE A 80 -6.84 0.70 17.11
N ILE A 81 -8.04 1.07 17.56
CA ILE A 81 -8.93 0.21 18.32
C ILE A 81 -9.80 -0.61 17.36
N LEU A 82 -9.79 -1.91 17.52
CA LEU A 82 -10.69 -2.86 16.86
C LEU A 82 -12.00 -2.98 17.63
N ILE A 83 -13.06 -3.42 16.95
CA ILE A 83 -14.38 -3.61 17.58
C ILE A 83 -14.42 -4.66 18.70
N ASP A 84 -13.48 -5.60 18.70
CA ASP A 84 -13.33 -6.61 19.74
C ASP A 84 -12.55 -6.10 20.97
N GLY A 85 -12.13 -4.82 20.95
CA GLY A 85 -11.43 -4.16 22.04
C GLY A 85 -9.91 -4.35 22.02
N HIS A 86 -9.35 -4.97 20.98
CA HIS A 86 -7.91 -5.03 20.79
C HIS A 86 -7.37 -3.74 20.17
N ASP A 87 -6.20 -3.31 20.64
CA ASP A 87 -5.50 -2.13 20.14
C ASP A 87 -4.28 -2.55 19.33
N LEU A 88 -4.07 -1.89 18.19
CA LEU A 88 -2.95 -2.13 17.28
C LEU A 88 -2.30 -0.80 16.89
N THR A 89 -0.98 -0.75 16.82
CA THR A 89 -0.31 0.36 16.11
C THR A 89 -0.76 0.39 14.64
N CYS A 90 -0.66 1.55 13.97
CA CYS A 90 -0.96 1.66 12.54
C CYS A 90 -0.21 0.60 11.69
N ARG A 91 1.05 0.30 12.05
CA ARG A 91 1.86 -0.73 11.39
C ARG A 91 1.25 -2.13 11.58
N GLN A 92 0.97 -2.52 12.83
CA GLN A 92 0.40 -3.85 13.12
C GLN A 92 -0.97 -4.03 12.46
N TYR A 93 -1.78 -2.97 12.45
CA TYR A 93 -3.06 -2.95 11.76
C TYR A 93 -2.90 -3.17 10.25
N TYR A 94 -2.01 -2.41 9.58
CA TYR A 94 -1.69 -2.59 8.17
C TYR A 94 -1.27 -4.03 7.87
N GLU A 95 -0.27 -4.54 8.59
CA GLU A 95 0.27 -5.90 8.38
C GLU A 95 -0.81 -6.96 8.54
N SER A 96 -1.62 -6.88 9.62
CA SER A 96 -2.69 -7.84 9.90
C SER A 96 -3.82 -7.77 8.87
N PHE A 97 -4.27 -6.57 8.50
CA PHE A 97 -5.34 -6.37 7.53
C PHE A 97 -4.93 -6.90 6.15
N VAL A 98 -3.74 -6.53 5.68
CA VAL A 98 -3.26 -6.98 4.36
C VAL A 98 -3.03 -8.50 4.38
N THR A 99 -2.58 -9.08 5.51
CA THR A 99 -2.37 -10.55 5.62
C THR A 99 -3.69 -11.28 5.42
N LYS A 100 -4.74 -10.78 6.05
CA LYS A 100 -6.07 -11.37 5.97
C LYS A 100 -6.74 -11.18 4.60
N TYR A 101 -6.80 -9.94 4.10
CA TYR A 101 -7.60 -9.60 2.92
C TYR A 101 -6.83 -9.64 1.60
N TYR A 102 -5.50 -9.56 1.66
CA TYR A 102 -4.64 -9.60 0.49
C TYR A 102 -3.46 -10.58 0.68
N PRO A 103 -3.70 -11.86 1.05
CA PRO A 103 -2.64 -12.84 1.34
C PRO A 103 -1.73 -13.10 0.13
N LYS A 104 -2.20 -12.88 -1.11
CA LYS A 104 -1.39 -12.98 -2.33
C LYS A 104 -0.55 -11.71 -2.62
N ARG A 105 -0.81 -10.60 -1.93
CA ARG A 105 0.04 -9.39 -1.91
C ARG A 105 1.14 -9.45 -0.85
N HIS A 106 1.16 -10.50 -0.02
CA HIS A 106 2.16 -10.77 1.02
C HIS A 106 3.42 -11.48 0.53
N PHE A 107 3.61 -11.62 -0.79
CA PHE A 107 4.95 -11.82 -1.32
C PHE A 107 5.72 -10.50 -1.26
N GLY A 108 6.14 -10.25 -0.02
CA GLY A 108 7.21 -9.39 0.42
C GLY A 108 6.98 -7.91 0.28
N TYR A 109 6.54 -7.24 1.34
CA TYR A 109 7.07 -5.91 1.65
C TYR A 109 7.04 -5.76 3.16
N GLN A 110 8.17 -5.39 3.76
CA GLN A 110 8.26 -4.82 5.09
C GLN A 110 8.56 -3.33 4.91
N MET A 111 8.09 -2.50 5.83
CA MET A 111 8.39 -1.07 5.83
C MET A 111 9.53 -0.80 6.81
N ILE A 112 10.68 -0.31 6.34
CA ILE A 112 11.73 0.30 7.19
C ILE A 112 11.94 1.72 6.65
N ASP A 113 11.88 2.71 7.53
CA ASP A 113 12.12 4.14 7.23
C ASP A 113 11.37 4.69 6.00
N GLY A 114 10.09 4.31 5.85
CA GLY A 114 9.24 4.79 4.76
C GLY A 114 9.49 4.13 3.40
N LEU A 115 10.44 3.21 3.30
CA LEU A 115 10.75 2.46 2.09
C LEU A 115 10.00 1.11 2.09
N ARG A 116 9.38 0.80 0.96
CA ARG A 116 8.83 -0.53 0.65
C ARG A 116 10.00 -1.48 0.39
N ILE A 117 10.29 -2.39 1.32
CA ILE A 117 11.36 -3.38 1.16
C ILE A 117 10.81 -4.79 1.04
N ASN A 118 10.99 -5.43 -0.11
CA ASN A 118 10.34 -6.69 -0.42
C ASN A 118 10.95 -7.85 0.42
N LYS A 119 10.15 -8.56 1.25
CA LYS A 119 10.57 -9.83 1.89
C LYS A 119 10.62 -11.02 0.91
N GLY A 120 10.20 -10.80 -0.33
CA GLY A 120 10.43 -11.64 -1.50
C GLY A 120 11.36 -10.92 -2.48
N LYS A 121 11.77 -11.61 -3.53
CA LYS A 121 12.65 -11.01 -4.53
C LYS A 121 11.97 -9.79 -5.20
N PRO A 122 12.50 -8.55 -5.12
CA PRO A 122 11.90 -7.38 -5.76
C PRO A 122 11.61 -7.60 -7.24
N GLN A 123 10.41 -7.24 -7.70
CA GLN A 123 10.01 -7.42 -9.10
C GLN A 123 10.70 -6.40 -10.01
N VAL A 124 11.35 -6.88 -11.06
CA VAL A 124 12.03 -6.06 -12.06
C VAL A 124 11.58 -6.46 -13.46
N TYR A 125 11.36 -5.46 -14.30
CA TYR A 125 11.08 -5.65 -15.72
C TYR A 125 12.07 -4.86 -16.58
N PHE A 126 12.64 -5.55 -17.58
CA PHE A 126 13.55 -4.95 -18.55
C PHE A 126 12.80 -4.67 -19.85
N THR A 127 12.83 -3.41 -20.30
CA THR A 127 12.20 -2.98 -21.55
C THR A 127 13.19 -2.19 -22.40
N GLY A 128 13.09 -2.30 -23.74
CA GLY A 128 13.91 -1.50 -24.64
C GLY A 128 15.34 -2.01 -24.89
N PHE A 129 15.69 -3.20 -24.38
CA PHE A 129 16.99 -3.84 -24.63
C PHE A 129 16.93 -4.82 -25.82
N PRO A 130 18.05 -5.04 -26.54
CA PRO A 130 18.22 -6.20 -27.42
C PRO A 130 17.96 -7.51 -26.68
N ALA A 131 17.44 -8.54 -27.35
CA ALA A 131 17.05 -9.80 -26.72
C ALA A 131 18.22 -10.50 -25.97
N ALA A 132 19.42 -10.50 -26.56
CA ALA A 132 20.59 -11.09 -25.93
C ALA A 132 21.00 -10.35 -24.65
N GLU A 133 21.04 -9.02 -24.70
CA GLU A 133 21.37 -8.18 -23.55
C GLU A 133 20.30 -8.26 -22.45
N LYS A 134 19.02 -8.25 -22.84
CA LYS A 134 17.91 -8.45 -21.92
C LYS A 134 18.06 -9.76 -21.14
N LYS A 135 18.36 -10.87 -21.82
CA LYS A 135 18.55 -12.18 -21.18
C LYS A 135 19.70 -12.17 -20.17
N VAL A 136 20.79 -11.46 -20.47
CA VAL A 136 21.92 -11.29 -19.54
C VAL A 136 21.49 -10.51 -18.30
N LEU A 137 20.82 -9.38 -18.48
CA LEU A 137 20.32 -8.56 -17.36
C LEU A 137 19.32 -9.31 -16.48
N GLU A 138 18.43 -10.09 -17.09
CA GLU A 138 17.49 -10.95 -16.35
C GLU A 138 18.21 -12.04 -15.54
N ALA A 139 19.27 -12.65 -16.07
CA ALA A 139 20.08 -13.62 -15.33
C ALA A 139 20.79 -12.96 -14.15
N ILE A 140 21.41 -11.79 -14.36
CA ILE A 140 22.06 -10.99 -13.31
C ILE A 140 21.06 -10.65 -12.21
N ALA A 141 19.87 -10.16 -12.57
CA ALA A 141 18.82 -9.82 -11.62
C ALA A 141 18.37 -11.02 -10.78
N ASN A 142 18.11 -12.17 -11.41
CA ASN A 142 17.71 -13.39 -10.70
C ASN A 142 18.77 -13.87 -9.69
N ASN A 143 20.05 -13.77 -10.07
CA ASN A 143 21.19 -14.13 -9.23
C ASN A 143 21.37 -13.17 -8.04
N ASN A 144 21.02 -11.90 -8.22
CA ASN A 144 21.07 -10.86 -7.17
C ASN A 144 19.76 -10.73 -6.39
N GLY A 145 18.92 -11.76 -6.40
CA GLY A 145 17.73 -11.80 -5.54
C GLY A 145 16.55 -10.97 -6.05
N PHE A 146 16.46 -10.65 -7.35
CA PHE A 146 15.28 -10.03 -7.96
C PHE A 146 14.37 -11.07 -8.63
N TRP A 147 13.08 -10.73 -8.76
CA TRP A 147 12.10 -11.48 -9.52
C TRP A 147 11.92 -10.81 -10.88
N VAL A 148 12.47 -11.42 -11.92
CA VAL A 148 12.25 -10.99 -13.29
C VAL A 148 10.82 -11.31 -13.73
N THR A 149 10.06 -10.28 -14.10
CA THR A 149 8.71 -10.45 -14.65
C THR A 149 8.73 -10.47 -16.18
N ALA A 150 7.74 -11.14 -16.80
CA ALA A 150 7.59 -11.15 -18.26
C ALA A 150 7.03 -9.83 -18.84
N GLY A 151 6.45 -8.99 -17.98
CA GLY A 151 5.78 -7.75 -18.34
C GLY A 151 5.60 -6.83 -17.14
N MET A 152 5.08 -5.62 -17.38
CA MET A 152 4.74 -4.70 -16.31
C MET A 152 3.59 -5.24 -15.46
N THR A 153 3.81 -5.29 -14.15
CA THR A 153 2.82 -5.67 -13.14
C THR A 153 2.53 -4.47 -12.23
N GLU A 154 1.39 -4.49 -11.53
CA GLU A 154 1.04 -3.44 -10.55
C GLU A 154 1.95 -3.44 -9.30
N GLN A 155 2.77 -4.48 -9.13
CA GLN A 155 3.63 -4.71 -7.96
C GLN A 155 5.12 -4.57 -8.29
N MET A 156 5.42 -4.12 -9.50
CA MET A 156 6.77 -3.96 -10.02
C MET A 156 7.53 -2.92 -9.21
N ALA A 157 8.68 -3.30 -8.66
CA ALA A 157 9.53 -2.38 -7.92
C ALA A 157 10.39 -1.53 -8.87
N TYR A 158 10.90 -2.15 -9.95
CA TYR A 158 11.83 -1.53 -10.88
C TYR A 158 11.43 -1.73 -12.34
N LEU A 159 11.40 -0.64 -13.10
CA LEU A 159 11.44 -0.65 -14.56
C LEU A 159 12.85 -0.25 -15.01
N VAL A 160 13.57 -1.18 -15.63
CA VAL A 160 14.89 -0.91 -16.21
C VAL A 160 14.73 -0.64 -17.70
N CYS A 161 15.07 0.57 -18.11
CA CYS A 161 14.89 1.10 -19.45
C CYS A 161 16.19 0.99 -20.26
N GLY A 162 16.10 0.30 -21.39
CA GLY A 162 17.13 0.28 -22.42
C GLY A 162 16.88 1.31 -23.52
N PRO A 163 17.78 1.41 -24.52
CA PRO A 163 17.75 2.45 -25.54
C PRO A 163 16.47 2.53 -26.38
N ARG A 164 15.68 1.44 -26.43
CA ARG A 164 14.42 1.35 -27.19
C ARG A 164 13.18 1.34 -26.30
N ALA A 165 13.28 1.84 -25.06
CA ALA A 165 12.15 1.86 -24.14
C ALA A 165 11.05 2.79 -24.67
N GLY A 166 9.84 2.26 -24.87
CA GLY A 166 8.72 3.04 -25.40
C GLY A 166 8.07 3.93 -24.34
N ALA A 167 7.77 5.18 -24.69
CA ALA A 167 7.18 6.19 -23.80
C ALA A 167 5.94 5.71 -23.02
N LYS A 168 5.07 4.89 -23.64
CA LYS A 168 3.87 4.34 -22.98
C LYS A 168 4.19 3.47 -21.76
N LYS A 169 5.31 2.75 -21.76
CA LYS A 169 5.72 1.91 -20.62
C LYS A 169 6.31 2.75 -19.49
N ILE A 170 7.04 3.81 -19.84
CA ILE A 170 7.59 4.78 -18.88
C ILE A 170 6.44 5.50 -18.18
N GLN A 171 5.49 6.05 -18.94
CA GLN A 171 4.32 6.74 -18.40
C GLN A 171 3.50 5.83 -17.46
N LYS A 172 3.24 4.59 -17.87
CA LYS A 172 2.54 3.62 -17.02
C LYS A 172 3.33 3.29 -15.74
N ALA A 173 4.65 3.26 -15.80
CA ALA A 173 5.48 3.01 -14.61
C ALA A 173 5.46 4.20 -13.64
N GLN A 174 5.43 5.43 -14.16
CA GLN A 174 5.26 6.65 -13.37
C GLN A 174 3.91 6.65 -12.64
N GLU A 175 2.83 6.23 -13.31
CA GLU A 175 1.49 6.12 -12.71
C GLU A 175 1.41 5.08 -11.58
N MET A 176 2.27 4.06 -11.61
CA MET A 176 2.30 2.96 -10.63
C MET A 176 3.34 3.16 -9.52
N ASP A 177 3.92 4.37 -9.41
CA ASP A 177 4.99 4.70 -8.46
C ASP A 177 6.17 3.70 -8.51
N THR A 178 6.44 3.18 -9.71
CA THR A 178 7.54 2.25 -9.96
C THR A 178 8.84 3.02 -10.12
N ILE A 179 9.93 2.52 -9.54
CA ILE A 179 11.25 3.14 -9.73
C ILE A 179 11.71 2.89 -11.17
N ILE A 180 11.96 3.97 -11.90
CA ILE A 180 12.45 3.93 -13.28
C ILE A 180 13.95 4.23 -13.26
N THR A 181 14.73 3.39 -13.91
CA THR A 181 16.19 3.51 -14.02
C THR A 181 16.67 2.99 -15.37
N ASP A 182 17.91 3.26 -15.73
CA ASP A 182 18.57 2.66 -16.88
C ASP A 182 19.47 1.48 -16.44
N LYS A 183 20.24 0.93 -17.38
CA LYS A 183 21.16 -0.17 -17.10
C LYS A 183 22.19 0.22 -16.05
N ASP A 184 22.79 1.39 -16.16
CA ASP A 184 23.90 1.80 -15.31
C ASP A 184 23.41 2.09 -13.87
N GLY A 185 22.23 2.71 -13.74
CA GLY A 185 21.55 2.87 -12.47
C GLY A 185 21.13 1.53 -11.85
N PHE A 186 20.69 0.56 -12.66
CA PHE A 186 20.43 -0.79 -12.17
C PHE A 186 21.70 -1.51 -11.69
N MET A 187 22.82 -1.41 -12.42
CA MET A 187 24.09 -2.01 -11.99
C MET A 187 24.62 -1.36 -10.70
N THR A 188 24.49 -0.03 -10.58
CA THR A 188 24.85 0.71 -9.36
C THR A 188 24.05 0.23 -8.14
N LEU A 189 22.75 -0.04 -8.33
CA LEU A 189 21.90 -0.62 -7.29
C LEU A 189 22.39 -2.00 -6.84
N LEU A 190 22.85 -2.84 -7.76
CA LEU A 190 23.37 -4.16 -7.40
C LEU A 190 24.68 -4.07 -6.60
N ASP A 191 25.54 -3.11 -6.94
CA ASP A 191 26.87 -2.98 -6.35
C ASP A 191 26.85 -2.25 -5.00
N SER A 192 26.02 -1.21 -4.85
CA SER A 192 26.05 -0.29 -3.71
C SER A 192 24.78 -0.27 -2.85
N GLY A 193 23.67 -0.80 -3.37
CA GLY A 193 22.35 -0.64 -2.78
C GLY A 193 21.70 0.74 -3.01
N GLU A 194 22.38 1.67 -3.68
CA GLU A 194 21.85 2.99 -4.04
C GLU A 194 21.24 2.98 -5.44
N ILE A 195 20.12 3.69 -5.63
CA ILE A 195 19.42 3.74 -6.93
C ILE A 195 19.47 5.13 -7.57
N ILE A 196 19.98 5.17 -8.80
CA ILE A 196 19.93 6.36 -9.65
C ILE A 196 18.64 6.29 -10.49
N ARG A 197 17.77 7.29 -10.37
CA ARG A 197 16.48 7.37 -11.06
C ARG A 197 16.58 8.24 -12.31
N ILE A 198 15.77 7.92 -13.33
CA ILE A 198 15.65 8.70 -14.57
C ILE A 198 14.21 9.15 -14.82
#